data_AF-A0A7C6CCW2-F1
#
_entry.id   AF-A0A7C6CCW2-F1
#
_cell.length_a   1.000
_cell.length_b   1.000
_cell.length_c   1.000
_cell.angle_alpha   90.00
_cell.angle_beta   90.00
_cell.angle_gamma   90.00
#
_symmetry.space_group_name_H-M   'P 1'
#
loop_
_entity.id
_entity.type
_entity.pdbx_description
1 polymer ?
#
loop_
_entity_poly.entity_id
_entity_poly.type
_entity_poly.pdbx_seq_one_letter_code
_entity_poly.pdbx_strand_id
1 'polypeptide(L)'
;LDLALSHDFDPKVAELSGVELITLESVKNAAPQSTDAVMMQAQSIVERAIGEFLTEQLERTATDAIVALREHTHEVLEAEMAKVRSRHKCTAAAEEVEFALRHLVRELLHVPTVRAKELAASGRVAEYIAALESLYNIDQEQIKTRAERRKALAAAKNRRALEKKRRRDNRATEQSCHVQPNLRDSAAG
;
A
#
# COMPACT_ATOMS: atom_id res chain seq x y z
N LEU A 1 16.92 -38.79 3.11
CA LEU A 1 15.68 -37.99 2.94
C LEU A 1 16.02 -36.82 2.03
N ASP A 2 15.44 -36.78 0.84
CA ASP A 2 15.67 -35.76 -0.20
C ASP A 2 14.33 -35.10 -0.56
N LEU A 3 14.05 -33.93 0.01
CA LEU A 3 12.80 -33.20 -0.18
C LEU A 3 12.97 -31.90 -0.97
N ALA A 4 14.14 -31.71 -1.60
CA ALA A 4 14.39 -30.55 -2.44
C ALA A 4 13.74 -30.71 -3.83
N LEU A 5 13.37 -29.58 -4.46
CA LEU A 5 12.81 -29.57 -5.82
C LEU A 5 13.86 -29.94 -6.89
N SER A 6 15.12 -29.65 -6.60
CA SER A 6 16.29 -30.17 -7.30
C SER A 6 16.99 -31.16 -6.37
N HIS A 7 17.26 -32.38 -6.82
CA HIS A 7 17.85 -33.43 -5.99
C HIS A 7 19.17 -33.00 -5.35
N ASP A 8 19.25 -33.13 -4.02
CA ASP A 8 20.48 -32.88 -3.26
C ASP A 8 21.45 -34.09 -3.31
N PHE A 9 20.93 -35.28 -3.65
CA PHE A 9 21.69 -36.52 -3.68
C PHE A 9 21.61 -37.19 -5.06
N ASP A 10 22.70 -37.84 -5.47
CA ASP A 10 22.68 -38.70 -6.67
C ASP A 10 21.72 -39.88 -6.42
N PRO A 11 20.78 -40.19 -7.33
CA PRO A 11 19.86 -41.32 -7.20
C PRO A 11 20.55 -42.66 -6.90
N LYS A 12 21.80 -42.85 -7.34
CA LYS A 12 22.60 -44.06 -7.09
C LYS A 12 22.91 -44.31 -5.62
N VAL A 13 22.77 -43.28 -4.76
CA VAL A 13 22.91 -43.44 -3.30
C VAL A 13 21.88 -44.44 -2.74
N ALA A 14 20.74 -44.64 -3.41
CA ALA A 14 19.75 -45.66 -3.07
C ALA A 14 20.23 -47.11 -3.29
N GLU A 15 21.31 -47.33 -4.05
CA GLU A 15 21.88 -48.66 -4.30
C GLU A 15 22.85 -49.13 -3.19
N LEU A 16 23.21 -48.22 -2.26
CA LEU A 16 24.11 -48.52 -1.16
C LEU A 16 23.42 -49.38 -0.09
N SER A 17 24.14 -50.39 0.40
CA SER A 17 23.68 -51.25 1.49
C SER A 17 23.34 -50.44 2.75
N GLY A 18 22.13 -50.67 3.29
CA GLY A 18 21.67 -50.01 4.51
C GLY A 18 21.15 -48.58 4.32
N VAL A 19 21.03 -48.11 3.08
CA VAL A 19 20.52 -46.76 2.77
C VAL A 19 19.13 -46.84 2.15
N GLU A 20 18.20 -46.05 2.67
CA GLU A 20 16.87 -45.83 2.08
C GLU A 20 16.74 -44.36 1.65
N LEU A 21 16.56 -44.12 0.35
CA LEU A 21 16.36 -42.77 -0.18
C LEU A 21 14.86 -42.49 -0.32
N ILE A 22 14.33 -41.74 0.63
CA ILE A 22 12.97 -41.19 0.56
C ILE A 22 13.02 -39.86 -0.19
N THR A 23 12.35 -39.80 -1.36
CA THR A 23 12.23 -38.58 -2.18
C THR A 23 10.81 -37.99 -2.12
N LEU A 24 10.63 -36.76 -2.63
CA LEU A 24 9.31 -36.17 -2.86
C LEU A 24 8.38 -37.07 -3.70
N GLU A 25 8.91 -37.79 -4.69
CA GLU A 25 8.13 -38.71 -5.50
C GLU A 25 7.67 -39.94 -4.70
N SER A 26 8.57 -40.50 -3.87
CA SER A 26 8.22 -41.58 -2.92
C SER A 26 7.11 -41.13 -1.96
N VAL A 27 7.22 -39.91 -1.42
CA VAL A 27 6.20 -39.32 -0.53
C VAL A 27 4.87 -39.12 -1.27
N LYS A 28 4.89 -38.60 -2.50
CA LYS A 28 3.69 -38.41 -3.34
C LYS A 28 2.98 -39.74 -3.63
N ASN A 29 3.73 -40.79 -3.94
CA ASN A 29 3.18 -42.11 -4.26
C ASN A 29 2.63 -42.83 -3.01
N ALA A 30 3.20 -42.57 -1.84
CA ALA A 30 2.72 -43.10 -0.56
C ALA A 30 1.59 -42.27 0.07
N ALA A 31 1.32 -41.06 -0.44
CA ALA A 31 0.28 -40.20 0.09
C ALA A 31 -1.11 -40.81 -0.17
N PRO A 32 -2.01 -40.82 0.82
CA PRO A 32 -3.38 -41.27 0.62
C PRO A 32 -4.07 -40.37 -0.42
N GLN A 33 -4.90 -40.95 -1.28
CA GLN A 33 -5.68 -40.15 -2.23
C GLN A 33 -6.60 -39.21 -1.45
N SER A 34 -6.47 -37.91 -1.71
CA SER A 34 -7.37 -36.90 -1.16
C SER A 34 -8.79 -37.14 -1.65
N THR A 35 -9.76 -37.15 -0.75
CA THR A 35 -11.17 -37.27 -1.12
C THR A 35 -11.60 -36.09 -1.98
N ASP A 36 -12.42 -36.33 -3.01
CA ASP A 36 -13.00 -35.29 -3.86
C ASP A 36 -13.65 -34.16 -3.05
N ALA A 37 -14.29 -34.49 -1.92
CA ALA A 37 -14.88 -33.52 -1.00
C ALA A 37 -13.87 -32.51 -0.43
N VAL A 38 -12.66 -32.95 -0.08
CA VAL A 38 -11.59 -32.08 0.44
C VAL A 38 -11.07 -31.16 -0.66
N MET A 39 -10.93 -31.69 -1.88
CA MET A 39 -10.50 -30.91 -3.04
C MET A 39 -11.54 -29.85 -3.44
N MET A 40 -12.82 -30.22 -3.47
CA MET A 40 -13.92 -29.27 -3.74
C MET A 40 -13.98 -28.17 -2.68
N GLN A 41 -13.79 -28.51 -1.40
CA GLN A 41 -13.75 -27.52 -0.32
C GLN A 41 -12.55 -26.56 -0.48
N ALA A 42 -11.36 -27.09 -0.79
CA ALA A 42 -10.18 -26.26 -1.03
C ALA A 42 -10.39 -25.32 -2.23
N GLN A 43 -10.93 -25.82 -3.34
CA GLN A 43 -11.26 -25.01 -4.52
C GLN A 43 -12.24 -23.88 -4.19
N SER A 44 -13.32 -24.17 -3.46
CA SER A 44 -14.29 -23.16 -3.04
C SER A 44 -13.67 -22.04 -2.20
N ILE A 45 -12.73 -22.37 -1.31
CA ILE A 45 -12.01 -21.38 -0.51
C ILE A 45 -11.17 -20.47 -1.41
N VAL A 46 -10.46 -21.06 -2.38
CA VAL A 46 -9.61 -20.32 -3.32
C VAL A 46 -10.44 -19.42 -4.21
N GLU A 47 -11.55 -19.91 -4.77
CA GLU A 47 -12.45 -19.12 -5.62
C GLU A 47 -13.01 -17.90 -4.88
N ARG A 48 -13.44 -18.09 -3.63
CA ARG A 48 -13.89 -16.98 -2.78
C ARG A 48 -12.77 -15.97 -2.53
N ALA A 49 -11.57 -16.45 -2.19
CA ALA A 49 -10.42 -15.58 -1.96
C ALA A 49 -10.02 -14.79 -3.21
N ILE A 50 -10.11 -15.40 -4.40
CA ILE A 50 -9.88 -14.71 -5.68
C ILE A 50 -10.93 -13.62 -5.89
N GLY A 51 -12.21 -13.92 -5.66
CA GLY A 51 -13.29 -12.93 -5.79
C GLY A 51 -13.11 -11.73 -4.86
N GLU A 52 -12.78 -11.98 -3.60
CA GLU A 52 -12.47 -10.93 -2.60
C GLU A 52 -11.27 -10.09 -3.05
N PHE A 53 -10.19 -10.74 -3.49
CA PHE A 53 -8.98 -10.08 -3.97
C PHE A 53 -9.25 -9.18 -5.19
N LEU A 54 -9.98 -9.68 -6.20
CA LEU A 54 -10.30 -8.91 -7.39
C LEU A 54 -11.15 -7.68 -7.07
N THR A 55 -12.10 -7.83 -6.14
CA THR A 55 -12.93 -6.71 -5.66
C THR A 55 -12.06 -5.64 -4.99
N GLU A 56 -11.16 -6.05 -4.09
CA GLU A 56 -10.23 -5.12 -3.44
C GLU A 56 -9.31 -4.41 -4.47
N GLN A 57 -8.85 -5.13 -5.48
CA GLN A 57 -8.02 -4.57 -6.54
C GLN A 57 -8.76 -3.52 -7.38
N LEU A 58 -10.05 -3.72 -7.67
CA LEU A 58 -10.90 -2.73 -8.35
C LEU A 58 -11.09 -1.48 -7.50
N GLU A 59 -11.39 -1.63 -6.20
CA GLU A 59 -11.54 -0.50 -5.27
C GLU A 59 -10.25 0.31 -5.15
N ARG A 60 -9.10 -0.37 -5.04
CA ARG A 60 -7.78 0.28 -5.02
C ARG A 60 -7.52 1.05 -6.31
N THR A 61 -7.82 0.44 -7.46
CA THR A 61 -7.64 1.08 -8.77
C THR A 61 -8.50 2.35 -8.90
N ALA A 62 -9.78 2.28 -8.50
CA ALA A 62 -10.66 3.43 -8.49
C ALA A 62 -10.18 4.52 -7.53
N THR A 63 -9.66 4.13 -6.35
CA THR A 63 -9.09 5.08 -5.38
C THR A 63 -7.90 5.82 -5.96
N ASP A 64 -6.97 5.13 -6.60
CA ASP A 64 -5.80 5.77 -7.22
C ASP A 64 -6.21 6.68 -8.40
N ALA A 65 -7.22 6.30 -9.19
CA ALA A 65 -7.79 7.15 -10.24
C ALA A 65 -8.46 8.43 -9.69
N ILE A 66 -9.24 8.31 -8.61
CA ILE A 66 -9.84 9.47 -7.91
C ILE A 66 -8.76 10.42 -7.40
N VAL A 67 -7.70 9.88 -6.81
CA VAL A 67 -6.58 10.69 -6.31
C VAL A 67 -5.90 11.41 -7.48
N ALA A 68 -5.65 10.72 -8.60
CA ALA A 68 -5.04 11.33 -9.77
C ALA A 68 -5.88 12.50 -10.33
N LEU A 69 -7.20 12.35 -10.42
CA LEU A 69 -8.11 13.44 -10.83
C LEU A 69 -8.05 14.63 -9.87
N ARG A 70 -8.07 14.36 -8.55
CA ARG A 70 -7.99 15.39 -7.51
C ARG A 70 -6.67 16.15 -7.59
N GLU A 71 -5.56 15.44 -7.73
CA GLU A 71 -4.23 16.03 -7.89
C GLU A 71 -4.17 16.90 -9.15
N HIS A 72 -4.62 16.38 -10.30
CA HIS A 72 -4.68 17.13 -11.55
C HIS A 72 -5.50 18.42 -11.41
N THR A 73 -6.70 18.34 -10.83
CA THR A 73 -7.57 19.51 -10.64
C THR A 73 -6.94 20.54 -9.70
N HIS A 74 -6.25 20.07 -8.66
CA HIS A 74 -5.55 20.95 -7.72
C HIS A 74 -4.33 21.62 -8.36
N GLU A 75 -3.57 20.91 -9.20
CA GLU A 75 -2.45 21.47 -9.96
C GLU A 75 -2.93 22.65 -10.85
N VAL A 76 -4.08 22.49 -11.51
CA VAL A 76 -4.72 23.56 -12.30
C VAL A 76 -5.13 24.74 -11.41
N LEU A 77 -5.75 24.47 -10.25
CA LEU A 77 -6.14 25.51 -9.31
C LEU A 77 -4.93 26.30 -8.78
N GLU A 78 -3.87 25.61 -8.36
CA GLU A 78 -2.66 26.26 -7.84
C GLU A 78 -1.99 27.12 -8.91
N ALA A 79 -1.95 26.66 -10.16
CA ALA A 79 -1.42 27.43 -11.28
C ALA A 79 -2.23 28.72 -11.52
N GLU A 80 -3.55 28.67 -11.40
CA GLU A 80 -4.39 29.87 -11.56
C GLU A 80 -4.27 30.82 -10.36
N MET A 81 -4.23 30.27 -9.14
CA MET A 81 -4.02 31.07 -7.93
C MET A 81 -2.65 31.76 -7.94
N ALA A 82 -1.61 31.13 -8.49
CA ALA A 82 -0.31 31.77 -8.67
C ALA A 82 -0.41 33.02 -9.58
N LYS A 83 -1.22 32.98 -10.64
CA LYS A 83 -1.46 34.14 -11.51
C LYS A 83 -2.21 35.24 -10.76
N VAL A 84 -3.27 34.90 -10.02
CA VAL A 84 -4.03 35.86 -9.20
C VAL A 84 -3.12 36.56 -8.19
N ARG A 85 -2.32 35.79 -7.44
CA ARG A 85 -1.35 36.32 -6.46
C ARG A 85 -0.29 37.22 -7.11
N SER A 86 0.17 36.88 -8.32
CA SER A 86 1.16 37.70 -9.03
C SER A 86 0.61 39.07 -9.46
N ARG A 87 -0.69 39.15 -9.76
CA ARG A 87 -1.38 40.39 -10.17
C ARG A 87 -1.80 41.23 -8.98
N HIS A 88 -2.20 40.58 -7.89
CA HIS A 88 -2.69 41.23 -6.68
C HIS A 88 -1.66 41.03 -5.55
N LYS A 89 -0.76 42.01 -5.41
CA LYS A 89 0.44 41.96 -4.54
C LYS A 89 0.21 41.65 -3.04
N CYS A 90 -1.03 41.72 -2.55
CA CYS A 90 -1.54 41.15 -1.30
C CYS A 90 -2.88 41.81 -0.97
N THR A 91 -3.95 41.04 -0.89
CA THR A 91 -5.22 41.50 -0.32
C THR A 91 -5.97 40.28 0.24
N ALA A 92 -6.68 40.45 1.36
CA ALA A 92 -7.64 39.47 1.88
C ALA A 92 -8.60 38.92 0.80
N ALA A 93 -8.87 39.72 -0.24
CA ALA A 93 -9.64 39.29 -1.41
C ALA A 93 -9.03 38.10 -2.18
N ALA A 94 -7.70 37.96 -2.24
CA ALA A 94 -7.07 36.81 -2.90
C ALA A 94 -7.27 35.51 -2.10
N GLU A 95 -7.28 35.60 -0.77
CA GLU A 95 -7.56 34.47 0.13
C GLU A 95 -9.03 34.09 0.08
N GLU A 96 -9.94 35.06 0.02
CA GLU A 96 -11.39 34.82 -0.14
C GLU A 96 -11.70 34.15 -1.48
N VAL A 97 -11.08 34.61 -2.57
CA VAL A 97 -11.19 33.98 -3.89
C VAL A 97 -10.62 32.57 -3.87
N GLU A 98 -9.46 32.36 -3.24
CA GLU A 98 -8.89 31.02 -3.09
C GLU A 98 -9.83 30.08 -2.35
N PHE A 99 -10.41 30.53 -1.24
CA PHE A 99 -11.36 29.76 -0.46
C PHE A 99 -12.60 29.38 -1.29
N ALA A 100 -13.18 30.35 -1.99
CA ALA A 100 -14.34 30.13 -2.86
C ALA A 100 -14.03 29.12 -3.99
N LEU A 101 -12.87 29.24 -4.65
CA LEU A 101 -12.45 28.31 -5.71
C LEU A 101 -12.15 26.91 -5.18
N ARG A 102 -11.48 26.79 -4.02
CA ARG A 102 -11.27 25.49 -3.37
C ARG A 102 -12.59 24.83 -3.00
N HIS A 103 -13.56 25.61 -2.54
CA HIS A 103 -14.91 25.10 -2.27
C HIS A 103 -15.59 24.62 -3.56
N LEU A 104 -15.56 25.41 -4.63
CA LEU A 104 -16.12 25.02 -5.94
C LEU A 104 -15.49 23.73 -6.46
N VAL A 105 -14.16 23.60 -6.42
CA VAL A 105 -13.45 22.39 -6.84
C VAL A 105 -13.90 21.18 -6.02
N ARG A 106 -14.11 21.34 -4.71
CA ARG A 106 -14.62 20.26 -3.86
C ARG A 106 -16.01 19.81 -4.31
N GLU A 107 -16.92 20.73 -4.61
CA GLU A 107 -18.26 20.42 -5.10
C GLU A 107 -18.22 19.74 -6.47
N LEU A 108 -17.42 20.25 -7.41
CA LEU A 108 -17.27 19.67 -8.75
C LEU A 108 -16.69 18.24 -8.71
N LEU A 109 -15.81 17.94 -7.75
CA LEU A 109 -15.20 16.63 -7.60
C LEU A 109 -16.05 15.63 -6.82
N HIS A 110 -17.19 16.06 -6.25
CA HIS A 110 -18.09 15.16 -5.54
C HIS A 110 -18.67 14.10 -6.50
N VAL A 111 -19.31 14.53 -7.58
CA VAL A 111 -19.97 13.63 -8.53
C VAL A 111 -19.00 12.64 -9.19
N PRO A 112 -17.84 13.07 -9.73
CA PRO A 112 -16.85 12.12 -10.28
C PRO A 112 -16.32 11.14 -9.24
N THR A 113 -16.15 11.55 -7.98
CA THR A 113 -15.71 10.65 -6.90
C THR A 113 -16.77 9.57 -6.63
N VAL A 114 -18.05 9.95 -6.55
CA VAL A 114 -19.15 9.00 -6.32
C VAL A 114 -19.27 8.04 -7.50
N ARG A 115 -19.25 8.55 -8.74
CA ARG A 115 -19.31 7.73 -9.95
C ARG A 115 -18.15 6.74 -10.07
N ALA A 116 -16.93 7.13 -9.71
CA ALA A 116 -15.80 6.22 -9.68
C ALA A 116 -16.02 5.02 -8.74
N LYS A 117 -16.60 5.28 -7.56
CA LYS A 117 -16.92 4.22 -6.57
C LYS A 117 -18.05 3.29 -7.06
N GLU A 118 -19.08 3.83 -7.68
CA GLU A 118 -20.18 3.05 -8.26
C GLU A 118 -19.69 2.14 -9.41
N LEU A 119 -18.81 2.68 -10.27
CA LEU A 119 -18.18 1.89 -11.33
C LEU A 119 -17.25 0.83 -10.76
N ALA A 120 -16.55 1.10 -9.66
CA ALA A 120 -15.77 0.08 -8.96
C ALA A 120 -16.62 -1.07 -8.42
N ALA A 121 -17.71 -0.74 -7.73
CA ALA A 121 -18.63 -1.72 -7.17
C ALA A 121 -19.30 -2.60 -8.25
N SER A 122 -19.43 -2.08 -9.49
CA SER A 122 -19.99 -2.81 -10.63
C SER A 122 -18.95 -3.45 -11.55
N GLY A 123 -17.66 -3.43 -11.19
CA GLY A 123 -16.59 -4.03 -12.00
C GLY A 123 -16.21 -3.24 -13.26
N ARG A 124 -16.68 -2.01 -13.38
CA ARG A 124 -16.57 -1.14 -14.57
C ARG A 124 -15.54 -0.01 -14.42
N VAL A 125 -14.52 -0.20 -13.57
CA VAL A 125 -13.46 0.81 -13.32
C VAL A 125 -12.74 1.24 -14.61
N ALA A 126 -12.56 0.31 -15.55
CA ALA A 126 -11.91 0.59 -16.83
C ALA A 126 -12.61 1.73 -17.61
N GLU A 127 -13.94 1.83 -17.53
CA GLU A 127 -14.70 2.90 -18.19
C GLU A 127 -14.42 4.26 -17.56
N TYR A 128 -14.23 4.31 -16.23
CA TYR A 128 -13.85 5.53 -15.56
C TYR A 128 -12.45 5.98 -15.97
N ILE A 129 -11.49 5.07 -16.05
CA ILE A 129 -10.12 5.37 -16.49
C ILE A 129 -10.12 5.87 -17.95
N ALA A 130 -10.85 5.20 -18.84
CA ALA A 130 -10.97 5.63 -20.23
C ALA A 130 -11.59 7.05 -20.35
N ALA A 131 -12.57 7.36 -19.50
CA ALA A 131 -13.13 8.71 -19.44
C ALA A 131 -12.13 9.75 -18.92
N LEU A 132 -11.31 9.41 -17.92
CA LEU A 132 -10.24 10.30 -17.43
C LEU A 132 -9.20 10.60 -18.52
N GLU A 133 -8.80 9.58 -19.28
CA GLU A 133 -7.90 9.75 -20.42
C GLU A 133 -8.52 10.65 -21.49
N SER A 134 -9.77 10.39 -21.85
CA SER A 134 -10.47 11.16 -22.91
C SER A 134 -10.75 12.62 -22.53
N LEU A 135 -11.09 12.89 -21.27
CA LEU A 135 -11.54 14.21 -20.82
C LEU A 135 -10.41 15.07 -20.24
N TYR A 136 -9.44 14.45 -19.58
CA TYR A 136 -8.38 15.13 -18.83
C TYR A 136 -6.97 14.73 -19.26
N ASN A 137 -6.84 13.81 -20.23
CA ASN A 137 -5.55 13.26 -20.65
C ASN A 137 -4.76 12.59 -19.49
N ILE A 138 -5.50 11.98 -18.55
CA ILE A 138 -4.96 11.22 -17.42
C ILE A 138 -5.08 9.73 -17.74
N ASP A 139 -4.00 9.13 -18.21
CA ASP A 139 -3.95 7.71 -18.56
C ASP A 139 -3.63 6.80 -17.36
N GLN A 140 -3.72 5.49 -17.58
CA GLN A 140 -3.46 4.47 -16.56
C GLN A 140 -2.01 4.49 -16.03
N GLU A 141 -1.02 4.77 -16.87
CA GLU A 141 0.39 4.79 -16.47
C GLU A 141 0.71 6.01 -15.60
N GLN A 142 0.11 7.17 -15.90
CA GLN A 142 0.16 8.35 -15.05
C GLN A 142 -0.45 8.09 -13.68
N ILE A 143 -1.61 7.42 -13.62
CA ILE A 143 -2.27 7.04 -12.36
C ILE A 143 -1.35 6.14 -11.53
N LYS A 144 -0.79 5.08 -12.13
CA LYS A 144 0.15 4.17 -11.45
C LYS A 144 1.38 4.92 -10.93
N THR A 145 2.02 5.72 -11.78
CA THR A 145 3.22 6.48 -11.43
C THR A 145 2.96 7.44 -10.26
N ARG A 146 1.83 8.16 -10.28
CA ARG A 146 1.41 9.05 -9.18
C ARG A 146 1.17 8.26 -7.89
N ALA A 147 0.48 7.12 -7.97
CA ALA A 147 0.23 6.25 -6.82
C ALA A 147 1.53 5.68 -6.21
N GLU A 148 2.48 5.24 -7.03
CA GLU A 148 3.79 4.77 -6.59
C GLU A 148 4.60 5.88 -5.94
N ARG A 149 4.67 7.07 -6.55
CA ARG A 149 5.32 8.24 -5.97
C ARG A 149 4.73 8.59 -4.60
N ARG A 150 3.39 8.57 -4.48
CA ARG A 150 2.69 8.80 -3.21
C ARG A 150 3.05 7.76 -2.16
N LYS A 151 3.05 6.48 -2.51
CA LYS A 151 3.47 5.37 -1.62
C LYS A 151 4.92 5.53 -1.16
N ALA A 152 5.83 5.87 -2.07
CA ALA A 152 7.24 6.10 -1.76
C ALA A 152 7.45 7.30 -0.81
N LEU A 153 6.73 8.41 -1.05
CA LEU A 153 6.76 9.59 -0.18
C LEU A 153 6.21 9.27 1.23
N ALA A 154 5.12 8.51 1.32
CA ALA A 154 4.56 8.07 2.60
C ALA A 154 5.55 7.17 3.38
N ALA A 155 6.16 6.20 2.70
CA ALA A 155 7.18 5.33 3.30
C ALA A 155 8.39 6.13 3.82
N ALA A 156 8.86 7.12 3.06
CA ALA A 156 9.95 8.00 3.49
C ALA A 156 9.59 8.85 4.72
N LYS A 157 8.37 9.40 4.77
CA LYS A 157 7.86 10.15 5.95
C LYS A 157 7.80 9.26 7.19
N ASN A 158 7.28 8.04 7.05
CA ASN A 158 7.21 7.08 8.16
C ASN A 158 8.59 6.73 8.69
N ARG A 159 9.56 6.44 7.80
CA ARG A 159 10.96 6.20 8.20
C ARG A 159 11.54 7.36 9.00
N ARG A 160 11.37 8.61 8.54
CA ARG A 160 11.83 9.81 9.26
C ARG A 160 11.15 9.99 10.61
N ALA A 161 9.85 9.68 10.71
CA ALA A 161 9.11 9.78 11.96
C ALA A 161 9.61 8.75 12.99
N LEU A 162 9.82 7.50 12.57
CA LEU A 162 10.41 6.44 13.41
C LEU A 162 11.82 6.80 13.88
N GLU A 163 12.67 7.35 13.00
CA GLU A 163 14.01 7.77 13.38
C GLU A 163 13.99 8.92 14.40
N LYS A 164 13.13 9.92 14.21
CA LYS A 164 12.93 11.01 15.17
C LYS A 164 12.45 10.50 16.52
N LYS A 165 11.53 9.53 16.54
CA LYS A 165 11.05 8.90 17.77
C LYS A 165 12.19 8.17 18.48
N ARG A 166 12.96 7.35 17.76
CA ARG A 166 14.11 6.63 18.32
C ARG A 166 15.17 7.58 18.93
N ARG A 167 15.45 8.72 18.28
CA ARG A 167 16.36 9.74 18.82
C ARG A 167 15.83 10.38 20.11
N ARG A 168 14.52 10.63 20.20
CA ARG A 168 13.89 11.17 21.43
C ARG A 168 13.91 10.16 22.55
N ASP A 169 13.59 8.90 22.27
CA ASP A 169 13.58 7.82 23.24
C ASP A 169 15.00 7.60 23.79
N ASN A 170 16.02 7.54 22.93
CA ASN A 170 17.42 7.44 23.35
C ASN A 170 17.86 8.64 24.22
N ARG A 171 17.48 9.87 23.84
CA ARG A 171 17.78 11.07 24.63
C ARG A 171 17.10 11.05 26.01
N ALA A 172 15.87 10.54 26.10
CA ALA A 172 15.16 10.40 27.37
C ALA A 172 15.81 9.33 28.27
N THR A 173 16.28 8.23 27.70
CA THR A 173 17.05 7.21 28.44
C THR A 173 18.37 7.77 28.96
N GLU A 174 19.12 8.52 28.13
CA GLU A 174 20.36 9.18 28.55
C GLU A 174 20.14 10.21 29.66
N GLN A 175 19.07 11.01 29.59
CA GLN A 175 18.72 12.00 30.62
C GLN A 175 18.24 11.34 31.91
N SER A 176 17.54 10.20 31.83
CA SER A 176 17.11 9.45 33.01
C SER A 176 18.27 8.73 33.71
N CYS A 177 19.32 8.32 32.99
CA CYS A 177 20.53 7.75 33.57
C CYS A 177 21.43 8.80 34.26
N HIS A 178 21.30 10.09 33.94
CA HIS A 178 22.10 11.15 34.56
C HIS A 178 21.49 11.72 35.88
N VAL A 179 20.33 11.23 36.32
CA VAL A 179 19.62 11.70 37.53
C VAL A 179 19.62 10.66 38.66
N GLN A 180 20.67 9.85 38.78
CA GLN A 180 21.02 9.20 40.06
C GLN A 180 22.55 9.16 40.20
N PRO A 181 23.10 9.92 41.17
CA PRO A 181 23.39 9.29 42.46
C PRO A 181 23.22 10.24 43.66
N ASN A 182 22.44 9.84 44.65
CA ASN A 182 22.70 10.19 46.06
C ASN A 182 21.86 9.28 46.98
N LEU A 183 22.33 8.05 47.13
CA LEU A 183 21.97 7.15 48.22
C LEU A 183 23.27 6.49 48.70
N ARG A 184 23.93 7.15 49.65
CA ARG A 184 25.04 6.74 50.54
C ARG A 184 25.49 8.05 51.21
N ASP A 185 25.54 8.25 52.52
CA ASP A 185 25.57 7.36 53.66
C ASP A 185 24.96 8.10 54.86
N SER A 186 24.16 7.42 55.68
CA SER A 186 23.93 7.86 57.06
C SER A 186 23.84 6.62 57.94
N ALA A 187 24.98 5.95 58.07
CA ALA A 187 25.28 4.98 59.11
C ALA A 187 26.55 5.47 59.82
N ALA A 188 26.39 6.28 60.87
CA ALA A 188 27.31 6.46 61.99
C ALA A 188 26.82 7.62 62.87
N GLY A 189 26.59 7.36 64.15
CA GLY A 189 26.24 8.36 65.16
C GLY A 189 25.35 7.77 66.25
#